data_AF-A0A0J8QUH9-F1
#
_entry.id   AF-A0A0J8QUH9-F1
#
_cell.length_a   1.000
_cell.length_b   1.000
_cell.length_c   1.000
_cell.angle_alpha   90.00
_cell.angle_beta   90.00
_cell.angle_gamma   90.00
#
_symmetry.space_group_name_H-M   'P 1'
#
loop_
_entity.id
_entity.type
_entity.pdbx_description
1 polymer ?
#
loop_
_entity_poly.entity_id
_entity_poly.type
_entity_poly.pdbx_seq_one_letter_code
_entity_poly.pdbx_strand_id
1 'polypeptide(L)'
;MVLITAAGNEESGKEVMALLLNQQDADIKITEEMLKAAAGNWYSGKEMMALLLNQQEADIKITEKVLKAAAENQHSGKEVMALLLNQQDADIKITEEVLKAAARNWYSGKKVMALLLNQQEADIKITEEVLKAAARNWYSGKKVMALLLNQQEADIKITEEVLITAAGNEKSGKKVMALLLNQQDADIKITEEVLKAAARNWYSGKKVMTLLLNQQDADIKITENVLKAAAGNKYSGKEVMALLLKYQSTRSRH
;
A
#
# COMPACT_ATOMS: atom_id res chain seq x y z
N MET A 1 11.86 24.13 -17.53
CA MET A 1 12.80 23.47 -16.60
C MET A 1 12.84 24.15 -15.24
N VAL A 2 13.12 25.46 -15.15
CA VAL A 2 13.29 26.18 -13.87
C VAL A 2 12.10 26.02 -12.91
N LEU A 3 10.86 26.17 -13.39
CA LEU A 3 9.66 26.02 -12.56
C LEU A 3 9.49 24.58 -12.02
N ILE A 4 9.77 23.55 -12.81
CA ILE A 4 9.70 22.15 -12.36
C ILE A 4 10.77 21.89 -11.29
N THR A 5 11.98 22.40 -11.50
CA THR A 5 13.06 22.33 -10.52
C THR A 5 12.68 23.03 -9.21
N ALA A 6 12.04 24.21 -9.29
CA ALA A 6 11.55 24.92 -8.11
C ALA A 6 10.43 24.13 -7.40
N ALA A 7 9.49 23.53 -8.15
CA ALA A 7 8.41 22.71 -7.58
C ALA A 7 8.94 21.49 -6.81
N GLY A 8 10.01 20.86 -7.31
CA GLY A 8 10.67 19.72 -6.68
C GLY A 8 11.72 20.07 -5.62
N ASN A 9 12.03 21.36 -5.42
CA ASN A 9 13.01 21.76 -4.40
C ASN A 9 12.34 21.78 -3.02
N GLU A 10 12.81 20.91 -2.13
CA GLU A 10 12.17 20.67 -0.83
C GLU A 10 12.52 21.72 0.23
N GLU A 11 13.59 22.49 0.03
CA GLU A 11 14.08 23.48 0.99
C GLU A 11 13.54 24.90 0.71
N SER A 12 13.95 25.49 -0.41
CA SER A 12 13.64 26.89 -0.78
C SER A 12 12.78 26.99 -2.04
N GLY A 13 12.29 25.85 -2.53
CA GLY A 13 11.53 25.77 -3.78
C GLY A 13 10.29 26.65 -3.77
N LYS A 14 9.60 26.76 -2.62
CA LYS A 14 8.40 27.57 -2.48
C LYS A 14 8.69 29.06 -2.67
N GLU A 15 9.71 29.59 -2.01
CA GLU A 15 10.12 30.98 -2.11
C GLU A 15 10.56 31.31 -3.54
N VAL A 16 11.35 30.41 -4.14
CA VAL A 16 11.77 30.53 -5.54
C VAL A 16 10.56 30.50 -6.48
N MET A 17 9.63 29.56 -6.29
CA MET A 17 8.42 29.47 -7.11
C MET A 17 7.55 30.72 -6.96
N ALA A 18 7.37 31.23 -5.74
CA ALA A 18 6.60 32.45 -5.49
C ALA A 18 7.20 33.66 -6.23
N LEU A 19 8.53 33.80 -6.20
CA LEU A 19 9.22 34.87 -6.94
C LEU A 19 9.03 34.73 -8.45
N LEU A 20 9.12 33.50 -8.97
CA LEU A 20 8.94 33.23 -10.40
C LEU A 20 7.50 33.48 -10.87
N LEU A 21 6.50 33.14 -10.06
CA LEU A 21 5.08 33.38 -10.39
C LEU A 21 4.67 34.86 -10.24
N ASN A 22 5.30 35.61 -9.34
CA ASN A 22 5.00 37.04 -9.14
C ASN A 22 5.61 37.97 -10.21
N GLN A 23 6.39 37.44 -11.14
CA GLN A 23 7.00 38.23 -12.20
C GLN A 23 5.94 38.54 -13.28
N GLN A 24 5.37 39.76 -13.22
CA GLN A 24 4.16 40.23 -13.93
C GLN A 24 4.13 40.12 -15.47
N ASP A 25 5.21 39.70 -16.11
CA ASP A 25 5.31 39.58 -17.58
C ASP A 25 5.30 38.12 -18.08
N ALA A 26 5.24 37.13 -17.19
CA ALA A 26 5.25 35.73 -17.55
C ALA A 26 3.84 35.13 -17.49
N ASP A 27 3.25 34.86 -18.66
CA ASP A 27 2.09 33.97 -18.81
C ASP A 27 2.51 32.53 -18.46
N ILE A 28 2.56 32.23 -17.15
CA ILE A 28 3.04 30.94 -16.65
C ILE A 28 1.89 29.95 -16.62
N LYS A 29 1.85 29.11 -17.66
CA LYS A 29 1.00 27.93 -17.66
C LYS A 29 1.48 26.88 -16.66
N ILE A 30 0.63 26.55 -15.68
CA ILE A 30 0.87 25.42 -14.77
C ILE A 30 0.79 24.10 -15.57
N THR A 31 1.83 23.28 -15.47
CA THR A 31 1.96 22.02 -16.23
C THR A 31 1.80 20.79 -15.33
N GLU A 32 1.44 19.65 -15.93
CA GLU A 32 1.38 18.34 -15.24
C GLU A 32 2.69 18.05 -14.48
N GLU A 33 3.84 18.31 -15.09
CA GLU A 33 5.15 18.01 -14.47
C GLU A 33 5.47 18.95 -13.29
N MET A 34 4.98 20.19 -13.29
CA MET A 34 5.07 21.08 -12.11
C MET A 34 4.22 20.54 -10.95
N LEU A 35 2.98 20.14 -11.23
CA LEU A 35 2.08 19.57 -10.23
C LEU A 35 2.61 18.25 -9.69
N LYS A 36 3.13 17.38 -10.55
CA LYS A 36 3.74 16.11 -10.16
C LYS A 36 4.97 16.31 -9.29
N ALA A 37 5.84 17.27 -9.64
CA ALA A 37 7.00 17.63 -8.82
C ALA A 37 6.58 18.17 -7.45
N ALA A 38 5.59 19.06 -7.40
CA ALA A 38 5.01 19.57 -6.16
C ALA A 38 4.36 18.46 -5.31
N ALA A 39 3.64 17.54 -5.95
CA ALA A 39 2.97 16.44 -5.28
C ALA A 39 3.97 15.46 -4.63
N GLY A 40 5.10 15.23 -5.30
CA GLY A 40 6.20 14.40 -4.81
C GLY A 40 7.13 15.09 -3.81
N ASN A 41 7.02 16.41 -3.62
CA ASN A 41 7.89 17.17 -2.72
C ASN A 41 7.65 16.78 -1.25
N TRP A 42 8.67 16.23 -0.60
CA TRP A 42 8.53 15.56 0.69
C TRP A 42 8.16 16.53 1.82
N TYR A 43 8.85 17.68 1.91
CA TYR A 43 8.74 18.62 3.04
C TYR A 43 7.77 19.77 2.78
N SER A 44 7.79 20.32 1.56
CA SER A 44 7.06 21.54 1.22
C SER A 44 5.94 21.30 0.20
N GLY A 45 5.61 20.03 -0.07
CA GLY A 45 4.67 19.65 -1.13
C GLY A 45 3.27 20.21 -0.94
N LYS A 46 2.79 20.34 0.30
CA LYS A 46 1.47 20.94 0.58
C LYS A 46 1.46 22.42 0.19
N GLU A 47 2.43 23.19 0.68
CA GLU A 47 2.53 24.62 0.44
C GLU A 47 2.81 24.93 -1.03
N MET A 48 3.68 24.14 -1.66
CA MET A 48 3.96 24.23 -3.09
C MET A 48 2.70 23.92 -3.91
N MET A 49 2.00 22.82 -3.62
CA MET A 49 0.78 22.45 -4.33
C MET A 49 -0.29 23.53 -4.18
N ALA A 50 -0.51 24.05 -2.97
CA ALA A 50 -1.46 25.14 -2.75
C ALA A 50 -1.11 26.40 -3.56
N LEU A 51 0.18 26.75 -3.64
CA LEU A 51 0.65 27.89 -4.42
C LEU A 51 0.42 27.72 -5.92
N LEU A 52 0.57 26.50 -6.46
CA LEU A 52 0.29 26.20 -7.87
C LEU A 52 -1.22 26.17 -8.17
N LEU A 53 -2.04 25.63 -7.26
CA LEU A 53 -3.49 25.51 -7.44
C LEU A 53 -4.23 26.86 -7.30
N ASN A 54 -3.68 27.82 -6.56
CA ASN A 54 -4.31 29.14 -6.35
C ASN A 54 -4.14 30.10 -7.54
N GLN A 55 -3.45 29.71 -8.62
CA GLN A 55 -3.29 30.55 -9.80
C GLN A 55 -4.59 30.58 -10.61
N GLN A 56 -5.32 31.71 -10.53
CA GLN A 56 -6.71 31.89 -10.97
C GLN A 56 -6.98 31.68 -12.46
N GLU A 57 -5.96 31.56 -13.31
CA GLU A 57 -6.09 31.43 -14.76
C GLU A 57 -5.66 30.05 -15.31
N ALA A 58 -5.22 29.14 -14.45
CA ALA A 58 -4.73 27.84 -14.90
C ALA A 58 -5.89 26.84 -15.08
N ASP A 59 -6.07 26.37 -16.31
CA ASP A 59 -6.81 25.13 -16.60
C ASP A 59 -5.99 23.93 -16.06
N ILE A 60 -6.20 23.64 -14.78
CA ILE A 60 -5.43 22.64 -14.03
C ILE A 60 -6.07 21.27 -14.21
N LYS A 61 -5.42 20.42 -15.00
CA LYS A 61 -5.79 19.01 -15.11
C LYS A 61 -5.05 18.16 -14.07
N ILE A 62 -5.78 17.62 -13.10
CA ILE A 62 -5.25 16.64 -12.16
C ILE A 62 -5.21 15.27 -12.84
N THR A 63 -4.01 14.75 -13.10
CA THR A 63 -3.81 13.48 -13.78
C THR A 63 -3.48 12.35 -12.80
N GLU A 64 -3.56 11.11 -13.29
CA GLU A 64 -3.10 9.91 -12.56
C GLU A 64 -1.65 10.07 -12.06
N LYS A 65 -0.75 10.67 -12.86
CA LYS A 65 0.66 10.85 -12.44
C LYS A 65 0.79 11.77 -11.24
N VAL A 66 0.00 12.84 -11.19
CA VAL A 66 0.00 13.79 -10.07
C VAL A 66 -0.56 13.11 -8.82
N LEU A 67 -1.68 12.40 -8.93
CA LEU A 67 -2.28 11.64 -7.83
C LEU A 67 -1.34 10.53 -7.32
N LYS A 68 -0.68 9.81 -8.24
CA LYS A 68 0.30 8.77 -7.89
C LYS A 68 1.48 9.37 -7.12
N ALA A 69 2.03 10.50 -7.57
CA ALA A 69 3.11 11.19 -6.85
C ALA A 69 2.67 11.61 -5.43
N ALA A 70 1.46 12.17 -5.28
CA ALA A 70 0.90 12.50 -3.97
C ALA A 70 0.71 11.24 -3.09
N ALA A 71 0.27 10.13 -3.69
CA ALA A 71 0.08 8.88 -2.99
C ALA A 71 1.39 8.20 -2.55
N GLU A 72 2.48 8.39 -3.30
CA GLU A 72 3.82 7.89 -2.97
C GLU A 72 4.52 8.77 -1.92
N ASN A 73 4.13 10.04 -1.78
CA ASN A 73 4.70 10.98 -0.84
C ASN A 73 4.49 10.52 0.61
N GLN A 74 5.60 10.18 1.27
CA GLN A 74 5.58 9.55 2.58
C GLN A 74 5.22 10.52 3.71
N HIS A 75 5.41 11.82 3.53
CA HIS A 75 5.34 12.80 4.61
C HIS A 75 4.17 13.77 4.45
N SER A 76 4.10 14.44 3.30
CA SER A 76 3.06 15.42 2.97
C SER A 76 1.93 14.84 2.12
N GLY A 77 2.00 13.55 1.77
CA GLY A 77 1.09 12.94 0.80
C GLY A 77 -0.39 13.01 1.17
N LYS A 78 -0.74 12.98 2.47
CA LYS A 78 -2.13 13.14 2.91
C LYS A 78 -2.63 14.56 2.59
N GLU A 79 -1.87 15.57 3.00
CA GLU A 79 -2.24 16.98 2.85
C GLU A 79 -2.28 17.37 1.37
N VAL A 80 -1.30 16.91 0.58
CA VAL A 80 -1.28 17.09 -0.89
C VAL A 80 -2.48 16.40 -1.53
N MET A 81 -2.74 15.13 -1.21
CA MET A 81 -3.89 14.40 -1.76
C MET A 81 -5.22 15.11 -1.42
N ALA A 82 -5.37 15.63 -0.21
CA ALA A 82 -6.57 16.38 0.17
C ALA A 82 -6.76 17.66 -0.66
N LEU A 83 -5.69 18.40 -0.96
CA LEU A 83 -5.77 19.58 -1.83
C LEU A 83 -6.19 19.22 -3.26
N LEU A 84 -5.67 18.11 -3.79
CA LEU A 84 -5.99 17.63 -5.13
C LEU A 84 -7.45 17.19 -5.21
N LEU A 85 -7.95 16.41 -4.25
CA LEU A 85 -9.32 15.90 -4.23
C LEU A 85 -10.39 16.98 -3.97
N ASN A 86 -10.02 18.12 -3.39
CA ASN A 86 -10.95 19.22 -3.10
C ASN A 86 -11.15 20.18 -4.30
N GLN A 87 -10.53 19.93 -5.45
CA GLN A 87 -10.70 20.75 -6.65
C GLN A 87 -12.07 20.47 -7.29
N GLN A 88 -13.01 21.41 -7.17
CA GLN A 88 -14.43 21.25 -7.51
C GLN A 88 -14.70 20.97 -9.00
N ASP A 89 -13.79 21.35 -9.89
CA ASP A 89 -13.95 21.21 -11.35
C ASP A 89 -13.07 20.12 -11.97
N ALA A 90 -12.32 19.38 -11.15
CA ALA A 90 -11.43 18.33 -11.66
C ALA A 90 -12.18 17.00 -11.78
N ASP A 91 -12.25 16.46 -13.00
CA ASP A 91 -12.63 15.06 -13.25
C ASP A 91 -11.52 14.12 -12.75
N ILE A 92 -11.55 13.81 -11.44
CA ILE A 92 -10.52 13.02 -10.76
C ILE A 92 -10.89 11.54 -10.83
N LYS A 93 -10.18 10.82 -11.68
CA LYS A 93 -10.25 9.36 -11.72
C LYS A 93 -9.24 8.72 -10.76
N ILE A 94 -9.74 8.04 -9.73
CA ILE A 94 -8.91 7.19 -8.87
C ILE A 94 -8.64 5.86 -9.57
N THR A 95 -7.38 5.62 -9.95
CA THR A 95 -6.97 4.40 -10.66
C THR A 95 -6.35 3.36 -9.72
N GLU A 96 -6.23 2.12 -10.21
CA GLU A 96 -5.52 1.04 -9.52
C GLU A 96 -4.07 1.43 -9.17
N GLU A 97 -3.37 2.16 -10.04
CA GLU A 97 -1.99 2.57 -9.80
C GLU A 97 -1.87 3.59 -8.66
N VAL A 98 -2.85 4.50 -8.52
CA VAL A 98 -2.92 5.43 -7.38
C VAL A 98 -3.17 4.67 -6.08
N LEU A 99 -4.08 3.68 -6.09
CA LEU A 99 -4.36 2.83 -4.93
C LEU A 99 -3.15 1.98 -4.54
N LYS A 100 -2.43 1.39 -5.52
CA LYS A 100 -1.20 0.64 -5.27
C LYS A 100 -0.11 1.53 -4.67
N ALA A 101 0.05 2.75 -5.16
CA ALA A 101 0.97 3.73 -4.58
C ALA A 101 0.64 4.02 -3.11
N ALA A 102 -0.62 4.35 -2.81
CA ALA A 102 -1.09 4.57 -1.45
C ALA A 102 -0.89 3.32 -0.57
N ALA A 103 -1.15 2.12 -1.10
CA ALA A 103 -1.00 0.87 -0.38
C ALA A 103 0.46 0.52 -0.06
N ARG A 104 1.41 0.91 -0.93
CA ARG A 104 2.86 0.73 -0.71
C ARG A 104 3.47 1.80 0.18
N ASN A 105 2.77 2.91 0.43
CA ASN A 105 3.28 4.02 1.24
C ASN A 105 3.35 3.64 2.72
N TRP A 106 4.56 3.62 3.27
CA TRP A 106 4.86 3.11 4.61
C TRP A 106 4.37 4.03 5.72
N TYR A 107 4.39 5.34 5.52
CA TYR A 107 4.13 6.31 6.59
C TYR A 107 2.74 6.96 6.48
N SER A 108 2.42 7.47 5.30
CA SER A 108 1.15 8.18 5.03
C SER A 108 0.10 7.32 4.34
N GLY A 109 0.45 6.12 3.87
CA GLY A 109 -0.41 5.26 3.06
C GLY A 109 -1.79 4.98 3.66
N LYS A 110 -1.91 4.78 4.98
CA LYS A 110 -3.23 4.65 5.63
C LYS A 110 -4.09 5.90 5.41
N LYS A 111 -3.52 7.09 5.65
CA LYS A 111 -4.28 8.34 5.61
C LYS A 111 -4.63 8.72 4.17
N VAL A 112 -3.70 8.50 3.23
CA VAL A 112 -3.94 8.67 1.79
C VAL A 112 -5.02 7.70 1.31
N MET A 113 -4.90 6.40 1.61
CA MET A 113 -5.91 5.41 1.23
C MET A 113 -7.29 5.77 1.77
N ALA A 114 -7.40 6.24 3.02
CA ALA A 114 -8.68 6.68 3.57
C ALA A 114 -9.30 7.86 2.80
N LEU A 115 -8.49 8.82 2.32
CA LEU A 115 -9.00 9.93 1.51
C LEU A 115 -9.52 9.44 0.15
N LEU A 116 -8.78 8.52 -0.47
CA LEU A 116 -9.16 7.94 -1.77
C LEU A 116 -10.48 7.18 -1.65
N LEU A 117 -10.62 6.28 -0.66
CA LEU A 117 -11.81 5.46 -0.48
C LEU A 117 -13.06 6.25 -0.05
N ASN A 118 -12.90 7.45 0.48
CA ASN A 118 -14.02 8.31 0.90
C ASN A 118 -14.60 9.16 -0.25
N GLN A 119 -14.07 9.05 -1.46
CA GLN A 119 -14.60 9.76 -2.63
C GLN A 119 -15.89 9.09 -3.12
N GLN A 120 -17.05 9.63 -2.71
CA GLN A 120 -18.37 9.04 -2.94
C GLN A 120 -18.74 8.86 -4.42
N GLU A 121 -18.17 9.68 -5.31
CA GLU A 121 -18.46 9.62 -6.75
C GLU A 121 -17.47 8.75 -7.53
N ALA A 122 -16.41 8.24 -6.87
CA ALA A 122 -15.40 7.45 -7.53
C ALA A 122 -15.78 5.96 -7.54
N ASP A 123 -15.91 5.37 -8.73
CA ASP A 123 -15.99 3.91 -8.91
C ASP A 123 -14.64 3.26 -8.57
N ILE A 124 -14.43 2.98 -7.29
CA ILE A 124 -13.18 2.44 -6.77
C ILE A 124 -13.25 0.91 -6.72
N LYS A 125 -12.52 0.28 -7.62
CA LYS A 125 -12.33 -1.17 -7.63
C LYS A 125 -11.10 -1.58 -6.81
N ILE A 126 -11.32 -2.34 -5.74
CA ILE A 126 -10.23 -2.97 -4.98
C ILE A 126 -9.82 -4.28 -5.67
N THR A 127 -8.64 -4.28 -6.30
CA THR A 127 -8.12 -5.43 -7.03
C THR A 127 -7.16 -6.28 -6.19
N GLU A 128 -6.85 -7.50 -6.67
CA GLU A 128 -5.82 -8.35 -6.08
C GLU A 128 -4.47 -7.63 -5.95
N GLU A 129 -4.07 -6.83 -6.94
CA GLU A 129 -2.78 -6.15 -6.92
C GLU A 129 -2.72 -5.02 -5.87
N VAL A 130 -3.84 -4.36 -5.58
CA VAL A 130 -3.94 -3.41 -4.46
C VAL A 130 -3.80 -4.14 -3.12
N LEU A 131 -4.44 -5.30 -2.97
CA LEU A 131 -4.29 -6.13 -1.76
C LEU A 131 -2.86 -6.65 -1.61
N LYS A 132 -2.22 -7.11 -2.68
CA LYS A 132 -0.81 -7.55 -2.67
C LYS A 132 0.13 -6.39 -2.33
N ALA A 133 -0.14 -5.19 -2.84
CA ALA A 133 0.61 -3.98 -2.46
C ALA A 133 0.52 -3.71 -0.94
N ALA A 134 -0.69 -3.78 -0.36
CA ALA A 134 -0.88 -3.63 1.09
C ALA A 134 -0.21 -4.78 1.87
N ALA A 135 -0.31 -6.01 1.37
CA ALA A 135 0.29 -7.19 2.00
C ALA A 135 1.83 -7.17 1.99
N ARG A 136 2.48 -6.52 1.00
CA ARG A 136 3.94 -6.32 0.95
C ARG A 136 4.44 -5.19 1.84
N ASN A 137 3.57 -4.29 2.27
CA ASN A 137 3.96 -3.11 3.02
C ASN A 137 4.41 -3.46 4.46
N TRP A 138 5.68 -3.22 4.75
CA TRP A 138 6.35 -3.62 5.99
C TRP A 138 5.93 -2.85 7.24
N TYR A 139 5.33 -1.66 7.08
CA TYR A 139 5.05 -0.76 8.21
C TYR A 139 3.56 -0.50 8.42
N SER A 140 2.90 0.06 7.40
CA SER A 140 1.47 0.41 7.45
C SER A 140 0.55 -0.65 6.83
N GLY A 141 1.10 -1.74 6.26
CA GLY A 141 0.35 -2.75 5.52
C GLY A 141 -0.89 -3.30 6.24
N LYS A 142 -0.80 -3.61 7.55
CA LYS A 142 -1.98 -4.03 8.34
C LYS A 142 -3.08 -2.96 8.32
N LYS A 143 -2.71 -1.69 8.52
CA LYS A 143 -3.68 -0.58 8.63
C LYS A 143 -4.31 -0.27 7.28
N VAL A 144 -3.54 -0.37 6.19
CA VAL A 144 -4.04 -0.22 4.83
C VAL A 144 -4.97 -1.39 4.48
N MET A 145 -4.53 -2.64 4.70
CA MET A 145 -5.34 -3.83 4.44
C MET A 145 -6.68 -3.77 5.19
N ALA A 146 -6.69 -3.32 6.45
CA ALA A 146 -7.92 -3.13 7.22
C ALA A 146 -8.90 -2.14 6.56
N LEU A 147 -8.40 -1.04 5.99
CA LEU A 147 -9.26 -0.08 5.29
C LEU A 147 -9.86 -0.67 4.01
N LEU A 148 -9.06 -1.45 3.27
CA LEU A 148 -9.48 -2.09 2.05
C LEU A 148 -10.59 -3.11 2.33
N LEU A 149 -10.39 -4.04 3.27
CA LEU A 149 -11.36 -5.09 3.59
C LEU A 149 -12.66 -4.57 4.24
N ASN A 150 -12.64 -3.37 4.83
CA ASN A 150 -13.82 -2.77 5.43
C ASN A 150 -14.72 -2.03 4.42
N GLN A 151 -14.39 -2.02 3.14
CA GLN A 151 -15.24 -1.41 2.10
C GLN A 151 -16.44 -2.31 1.81
N GLN A 152 -17.59 -1.98 2.38
CA GLN A 152 -18.81 -2.81 2.35
C GLN A 152 -19.37 -3.04 0.94
N GLU A 153 -19.12 -2.13 0.00
CA GLU A 153 -19.61 -2.22 -1.38
C GLU A 153 -18.65 -2.97 -2.31
N ALA A 154 -17.43 -3.27 -1.84
CA ALA A 154 -16.43 -3.95 -2.65
C ALA A 154 -16.56 -5.47 -2.50
N ASP A 155 -16.80 -6.17 -3.62
CA ASP A 155 -16.67 -7.63 -3.69
C ASP A 155 -15.18 -8.02 -3.64
N ILE A 156 -14.65 -8.07 -2.41
CA ILE A 156 -13.23 -8.33 -2.17
C ILE A 156 -12.99 -9.82 -2.00
N LYS A 157 -12.36 -10.41 -3.01
CA LYS A 157 -11.87 -11.79 -2.94
C LYS A 157 -10.44 -11.83 -2.40
N ILE A 158 -10.24 -12.49 -1.25
CA ILE A 158 -8.90 -12.83 -0.76
C ILE A 158 -8.40 -14.04 -1.53
N THR A 159 -7.41 -13.83 -2.40
CA THR A 159 -6.83 -14.90 -3.23
C THR A 159 -5.63 -15.57 -2.57
N GLU A 160 -5.24 -16.74 -3.08
CA GLU A 160 -4.03 -17.45 -2.66
C GLU A 160 -2.77 -16.57 -2.79
N GLU A 161 -2.66 -15.78 -3.85
CA GLU A 161 -1.52 -14.88 -4.09
C GLU A 161 -1.40 -13.78 -3.03
N VAL A 162 -2.53 -13.27 -2.51
CA VAL A 162 -2.55 -12.32 -1.39
C VAL A 162 -2.03 -13.00 -0.12
N LEU A 163 -2.43 -14.26 0.13
CA LEU A 163 -1.98 -15.04 1.28
C LEU A 163 -0.49 -15.38 1.19
N ILE A 164 0.00 -15.83 0.03
CA ILE A 164 1.43 -16.07 -0.24
C ILE A 164 2.23 -14.80 0.03
N THR A 165 1.75 -13.67 -0.48
CA THR A 165 2.39 -12.37 -0.29
C THR A 165 2.45 -11.96 1.19
N ALA A 166 1.35 -12.11 1.93
CA ALA A 166 1.31 -11.83 3.36
C ALA A 166 2.20 -12.79 4.17
N ALA A 167 2.24 -14.07 3.79
CA ALA A 167 3.06 -15.09 4.43
C ALA A 167 4.57 -14.83 4.24
N GLY A 168 4.96 -14.35 3.06
CA GLY A 168 6.33 -13.97 2.73
C GLY A 168 6.79 -12.64 3.32
N ASN A 169 5.89 -11.81 3.87
CA ASN A 169 6.26 -10.51 4.42
C ASN A 169 6.99 -10.66 5.77
N GLU A 170 8.25 -10.26 5.80
CA GLU A 170 9.15 -10.50 6.93
C GLU A 170 8.93 -9.58 8.14
N LYS A 171 8.21 -8.46 7.98
CA LYS A 171 8.01 -7.46 9.03
C LYS A 171 6.57 -7.43 9.54
N SER A 172 5.61 -7.21 8.65
CA SER A 172 4.20 -7.07 8.99
C SER A 172 3.38 -8.31 8.65
N GLY A 173 3.97 -9.34 8.03
CA GLY A 173 3.27 -10.53 7.53
C GLY A 173 2.38 -11.22 8.56
N LYS A 174 2.85 -11.40 9.81
CA LYS A 174 2.01 -11.93 10.90
C LYS A 174 0.70 -11.12 11.07
N LYS A 175 0.83 -9.80 11.12
CA LYS A 175 -0.29 -8.88 11.40
C LYS A 175 -1.27 -8.82 10.23
N VAL A 176 -0.77 -8.85 8.99
CA VAL A 176 -1.59 -8.89 7.78
C VAL A 176 -2.29 -10.24 7.67
N MET A 177 -1.55 -11.35 7.80
CA MET A 177 -2.11 -12.70 7.74
C MET A 177 -3.22 -12.90 8.77
N ALA A 178 -3.00 -12.49 10.03
CA ALA A 178 -4.04 -12.57 11.06
C ALA A 178 -5.32 -11.80 10.70
N LEU A 179 -5.21 -10.68 9.97
CA LEU A 179 -6.35 -9.88 9.56
C LEU A 179 -7.11 -10.54 8.40
N LEU A 180 -6.39 -11.18 7.46
CA LEU A 180 -6.98 -11.93 6.35
C LEU A 180 -7.73 -13.16 6.87
N LEU A 181 -7.11 -13.97 7.73
CA LEU A 181 -7.72 -15.19 8.29
C LEU A 181 -8.95 -14.92 9.16
N ASN A 182 -9.10 -13.70 9.69
CA ASN A 182 -10.24 -13.32 10.53
C ASN A 182 -11.41 -12.72 9.74
N GLN A 183 -11.34 -12.64 8.41
CA GLN A 183 -12.47 -12.19 7.61
C GLN A 183 -13.57 -13.25 7.64
N GLN A 184 -14.70 -12.90 8.25
CA GLN A 184 -15.91 -13.70 8.21
C GLN A 184 -16.35 -13.81 6.74
N ASP A 185 -16.80 -14.99 6.33
CA ASP A 185 -17.26 -15.32 4.97
C ASP A 185 -16.17 -15.51 3.89
N ALA A 186 -14.89 -15.33 4.20
CA ALA A 186 -13.82 -15.65 3.25
C ALA A 186 -13.55 -17.17 3.25
N ASP A 187 -13.79 -17.83 2.11
CA ASP A 187 -13.36 -19.22 1.87
C ASP A 187 -11.84 -19.29 1.67
N ILE A 188 -11.11 -19.19 2.78
CA ILE A 188 -9.65 -19.16 2.79
C ILE A 188 -9.12 -20.58 2.92
N LYS A 189 -8.53 -21.07 1.82
CA LYS A 189 -7.76 -22.32 1.82
C LYS A 189 -6.29 -22.05 2.11
N ILE A 190 -5.74 -22.71 3.15
CA ILE A 190 -4.30 -22.72 3.40
C ILE A 190 -3.64 -23.77 2.51
N THR A 191 -2.98 -23.31 1.44
CA THR A 191 -2.33 -24.18 0.46
C THR A 191 -0.87 -24.49 0.81
N GLU A 192 -0.29 -25.45 0.10
CA GLU A 192 1.14 -25.77 0.19
C GLU A 192 2.04 -24.55 -0.11
N GLU A 193 1.67 -23.72 -1.07
CA GLU A 193 2.47 -22.53 -1.43
C GLU A 193 2.43 -21.45 -0.35
N VAL A 194 1.27 -21.25 0.32
CA VAL A 194 1.18 -20.37 1.48
C VAL A 194 2.09 -20.86 2.62
N LEU A 195 2.12 -22.17 2.86
CA LEU A 195 3.01 -22.77 3.87
C LEU A 195 4.48 -22.65 3.47
N LYS A 196 4.84 -22.87 2.20
CA LYS A 196 6.22 -22.69 1.70
C LYS A 196 6.67 -21.23 1.84
N ALA A 197 5.80 -20.26 1.54
CA ALA A 197 6.09 -18.84 1.72
C ALA A 197 6.38 -18.51 3.19
N ALA A 198 5.53 -18.98 4.11
CA ALA A 198 5.76 -18.83 5.55
C ALA A 198 7.06 -19.54 6.00
N ALA A 199 7.34 -20.73 5.46
CA ALA A 199 8.52 -21.50 5.81
C ALA A 199 9.84 -20.86 5.32
N ARG A 200 9.81 -20.15 4.20
CA ARG A 200 10.96 -19.41 3.65
C ARG A 200 11.16 -18.03 4.27
N ASN A 201 10.17 -17.48 4.98
CA ASN A 201 10.24 -16.15 5.59
C ASN A 201 11.25 -16.12 6.74
N TRP A 202 12.34 -15.35 6.60
CA TRP A 202 13.48 -15.44 7.51
C TRP A 202 13.18 -14.92 8.92
N TYR A 203 12.39 -13.85 9.04
CA TYR A 203 12.20 -13.15 10.32
C TYR A 203 10.84 -13.40 10.99
N SER A 204 9.78 -13.50 10.19
CA SER A 204 8.41 -13.68 10.67
C SER A 204 7.87 -15.08 10.41
N GLY A 205 8.62 -15.96 9.72
CA GLY A 205 8.16 -17.29 9.30
C GLY A 205 7.59 -18.13 10.43
N LYS A 206 8.28 -18.23 11.57
CA LYS A 206 7.76 -18.92 12.77
C LYS A 206 6.38 -18.39 13.21
N LYS A 207 6.24 -17.06 13.27
CA LYS A 207 5.02 -16.39 13.75
C LYS A 207 3.86 -16.55 12.77
N VAL A 208 4.14 -16.47 11.48
CA VAL A 208 3.15 -16.70 10.42
C VAL A 208 2.74 -18.18 10.40
N MET A 209 3.70 -19.10 10.40
CA MET A 209 3.44 -20.55 10.42
C MET A 209 2.59 -20.94 11.63
N THR A 210 2.87 -20.39 12.81
CA THR A 210 2.04 -20.63 14.01
C THR A 210 0.59 -20.22 13.80
N LEU A 211 0.33 -19.08 13.14
CA LEU A 211 -1.05 -18.63 12.86
C LEU A 211 -1.76 -19.57 11.88
N LEU A 212 -1.05 -20.03 10.85
CA LEU A 212 -1.60 -20.91 9.82
C LEU A 212 -1.98 -22.27 10.43
N LEU A 213 -1.07 -22.89 11.20
CA LEU A 213 -1.29 -24.21 11.80
C LEU A 213 -2.36 -24.21 12.92
N ASN A 214 -2.69 -23.04 13.47
CA ASN A 214 -3.71 -22.90 14.51
C ASN A 214 -5.11 -22.63 13.94
N GLN A 215 -5.28 -22.54 12.61
CA GLN A 215 -6.61 -22.40 12.02
C GLN A 215 -7.40 -23.69 12.23
N GLN A 216 -8.50 -23.57 12.97
CA GLN A 216 -9.45 -24.67 13.18
C GLN A 216 -10.08 -25.02 11.83
N ASP A 217 -10.37 -26.31 11.62
CA ASP A 217 -11.02 -26.83 10.42
C ASP A 217 -10.23 -26.75 9.10
N ALA A 218 -9.04 -26.16 9.10
CA ALA A 218 -8.16 -26.19 7.94
C ALA A 218 -7.56 -27.61 7.74
N ASP A 219 -7.82 -28.23 6.58
CA ASP A 219 -7.15 -29.46 6.14
C ASP A 219 -5.72 -29.16 5.68
N ILE A 220 -4.84 -28.94 6.66
CA ILE A 220 -3.45 -28.59 6.42
C ILE A 220 -2.61 -29.86 6.28
N LYS A 221 -2.14 -30.11 5.06
CA LYS A 221 -1.16 -31.16 4.75
C LYS A 221 0.26 -30.60 4.74
N ILE A 222 1.11 -31.10 5.65
CA ILE A 222 2.54 -30.78 5.64
C ILE A 222 3.25 -31.71 4.66
N THR A 223 3.69 -31.16 3.52
CA THR A 223 4.39 -31.89 2.46
C THR A 223 5.91 -31.85 2.63
N GLU A 224 6.62 -32.72 1.91
CA GLU A 224 8.07 -32.72 1.86
C GLU A 224 8.64 -31.37 1.38
N ASN A 225 7.96 -30.69 0.44
CA ASN A 225 8.44 -29.39 -0.06
C ASN A 225 8.33 -28.29 1.01
N VAL A 226 7.31 -28.33 1.87
CA VAL A 226 7.20 -27.41 3.02
C VAL A 226 8.36 -27.66 3.99
N LEU A 227 8.68 -28.93 4.26
CA LEU A 227 9.82 -29.30 5.11
C LEU A 227 11.16 -28.87 4.48
N LYS A 228 11.37 -29.08 3.17
CA LYS A 228 12.55 -28.60 2.43
C LYS A 228 12.67 -27.08 2.50
N ALA A 229 11.57 -26.36 2.33
CA ALA A 229 11.53 -24.91 2.44
C ALA A 229 11.96 -24.42 3.83
N ALA A 230 11.47 -25.06 4.90
CA ALA A 230 11.89 -24.77 6.27
C ALA A 230 13.36 -25.14 6.52
N ALA A 231 13.81 -26.30 6.04
CA ALA A 231 15.21 -26.73 6.18
C ALA A 231 16.20 -25.79 5.49
N GLY A 232 15.82 -25.18 4.36
CA GLY A 232 16.61 -24.18 3.66
C GLY A 232 16.58 -22.77 4.27
N ASN A 233 15.74 -22.50 5.27
CA ASN A 233 15.63 -21.19 5.91
C ASN A 233 16.73 -21.01 6.97
N LYS A 234 17.72 -20.18 6.65
CA LYS A 234 18.93 -19.96 7.47
C LYS A 234 18.68 -19.28 8.81
N TYR A 235 17.56 -18.58 9.00
CA TYR A 235 17.33 -17.73 10.17
C TYR A 235 16.26 -18.28 11.11
N SER A 236 15.14 -18.78 10.57
CA SER A 236 14.04 -19.32 11.38
C SER A 236 13.66 -20.76 11.02
N GLY A 237 14.45 -21.43 10.18
CA GLY A 237 14.17 -22.78 9.71
C GLY A 237 14.05 -23.80 10.83
N LYS A 238 14.89 -23.72 11.86
CA LYS A 238 14.85 -24.62 13.03
C LYS A 238 13.50 -24.51 13.76
N GLU A 239 13.05 -23.28 14.04
CA GLU A 239 11.80 -23.04 14.75
C GLU A 239 10.59 -23.39 13.91
N VAL A 240 10.62 -23.09 12.61
CA VAL A 240 9.55 -23.48 11.67
C VAL A 240 9.48 -25.01 11.58
N MET A 241 10.61 -25.70 11.39
CA MET A 241 10.67 -27.16 11.32
C MET A 241 10.11 -27.80 12.59
N ALA A 242 10.47 -27.29 13.78
CA ALA A 242 9.94 -27.78 15.04
C ALA A 242 8.42 -27.65 15.15
N LEU A 243 7.82 -26.56 14.64
CA LEU A 243 6.37 -26.38 14.59
C LEU A 243 5.71 -27.41 13.66
N LEU A 244 6.27 -27.61 12.46
CA LEU A 244 5.74 -28.54 11.46
C LEU A 244 5.73 -29.99 11.97
N LEU A 245 6.84 -30.45 12.56
CA LEU A 245 6.96 -31.81 13.12
C LEU A 245 6.03 -32.02 14.31
N LYS A 246 5.88 -30.99 15.17
CA LYS A 246 4.92 -31.03 16.28
C LYS A 246 3.49 -31.17 15.77
N TYR A 247 3.11 -30.39 14.75
CA TYR A 247 1.78 -30.42 14.17
C TYR A 247 1.43 -31.79 13.55
N GLN A 248 2.35 -32.39 12.79
CA GLN A 248 2.18 -33.75 12.25
C GLN A 248 1.99 -34.77 13.37
N SER A 249 2.80 -34.71 14.43
CA SER A 249 2.71 -35.63 15.57
C SER A 249 1.37 -35.54 16.31
N THR A 250 0.76 -34.34 16.38
CA THR A 250 -0.55 -34.16 17.01
C THR A 250 -1.71 -34.66 16.14
N ARG A 251 -1.64 -34.48 14.82
CA ARG A 251 -2.68 -34.94 13.87
C ARG A 251 -2.63 -36.45 13.62
N SER A 252 -1.46 -37.09 13.67
CA SER A 252 -1.37 -38.55 13.53
C SER A 252 -1.85 -39.35 14.76
N ARG A 253 -2.22 -38.67 15.86
CA ARG A 253 -2.73 -39.28 17.09
C ARG A 253 -4.25 -39.18 17.24
N HIS A 254 -4.94 -38.61 16.26
CA HIS A 254 -6.40 -38.49 16.19
C HIS A 254 -6.87 -39.15 14.89
#